data_AF-A0A8R7P328-F1
#
_entry.id   AF-A0A8R7P328-F1
#
_cell.length_a   1.000
_cell.length_b   1.000
_cell.length_c   1.000
_cell.angle_alpha   90.00
_cell.angle_beta   90.00
_cell.angle_gamma   90.00
#
_symmetry.space_group_name_H-M   'P 1'
#
loop_
_entity.id
_entity.type
_entity.pdbx_description
1 polymer ?
#
loop_
_entity_poly.entity_id
_entity_poly.type
_entity_poly.pdbx_seq_one_letter_code
_entity_poly.pdbx_strand_id
1 'polypeptide(L)'
;MFLTGIDVVPLAAIGTRYFICGVPGHCIADMKFQVNVKSKAVRTVQRCRGTGKRLRCRYKTVLSSATTAGIDQSAVARLGLAIVAVGLVLF
;
A
#
# COMPACT_ATOMS: atom_id res chain seq x y z
N MET A 1 3.14 16.15 -23.97
CA MET A 1 3.44 17.25 -23.02
C MET A 1 2.14 17.55 -22.29
N PHE A 2 2.20 17.61 -20.96
CA PHE A 2 1.07 17.82 -20.07
C PHE A 2 0.99 19.33 -19.80
N LEU A 3 -0.11 19.97 -20.18
CA LEU A 3 -0.18 21.43 -20.33
C LEU A 3 -1.46 22.03 -19.72
N THR A 4 -2.35 21.21 -19.19
CA THR A 4 -3.62 21.68 -18.62
C THR A 4 -3.48 22.15 -17.17
N GLY A 5 -2.35 21.82 -16.52
CA GLY A 5 -2.09 22.13 -15.12
C GLY A 5 -2.78 21.17 -14.15
N ILE A 6 -3.61 20.25 -14.66
CA ILE A 6 -4.33 19.21 -13.92
C ILE A 6 -4.26 17.86 -14.64
N ASP A 7 -3.14 17.62 -15.33
CA ASP A 7 -2.97 16.46 -16.20
C ASP A 7 -2.93 15.15 -15.40
N VAL A 8 -3.71 14.15 -15.84
CA VAL A 8 -3.77 12.82 -15.24
C VAL A 8 -2.96 11.83 -16.08
N VAL A 9 -1.97 11.18 -15.46
CA VAL A 9 -1.10 10.21 -16.15
C VAL A 9 -1.33 8.79 -15.59
N PRO A 10 -1.86 7.84 -16.38
CA PRO A 10 -2.04 6.47 -15.92
C PRO A 10 -0.71 5.72 -15.82
N LEU A 11 -0.53 4.98 -14.72
CA LEU A 11 0.67 4.18 -14.44
C LEU A 11 0.38 2.68 -14.64
N ALA A 12 0.48 2.21 -15.88
CA ALA A 12 0.04 0.86 -16.26
C ALA A 12 1.03 -0.27 -15.92
N ALA A 13 2.33 0.04 -15.84
CA ALA A 13 3.37 -0.96 -15.65
C ALA A 13 4.28 -0.62 -14.47
N ILE A 14 4.64 -1.66 -13.72
CA ILE A 14 5.59 -1.62 -12.60
C ILE A 14 6.92 -1.02 -13.08
N GLY A 15 7.58 -0.30 -12.18
CA GLY A 15 8.90 0.28 -12.41
C GLY A 15 8.95 1.77 -12.12
N THR A 16 10.15 2.32 -12.24
CA THR A 16 10.42 3.73 -11.98
C THR A 16 10.01 4.58 -13.19
N ARG A 17 9.28 5.66 -12.92
CA ARG A 17 8.86 6.67 -13.91
C ARG A 17 9.42 8.02 -13.50
N TYR A 18 9.85 8.80 -14.47
CA TYR A 18 10.41 10.14 -14.26
C TYR A 18 9.54 11.16 -14.98
N PHE A 19 9.27 12.26 -14.30
CA PHE A 19 8.48 13.36 -14.81
C PHE A 19 9.29 14.65 -14.62
N ILE A 20 9.36 15.45 -15.67
CA ILE A 20 10.07 16.73 -15.68
C ILE A 20 9.22 17.79 -16.37
N CYS A 21 9.37 19.04 -15.95
CA CYS A 21 8.95 20.16 -16.76
C CYS A 21 10.02 20.47 -17.81
N GLY A 22 9.62 20.54 -19.08
CA GLY A 22 10.52 20.86 -20.20
C GLY A 22 10.80 22.36 -20.39
N VAL A 23 10.20 23.23 -19.59
CA VAL A 23 10.45 24.68 -19.65
C VAL A 23 11.91 24.95 -19.21
N PRO A 24 12.68 25.74 -19.98
CA PRO A 24 14.07 26.06 -19.62
C PRO A 24 14.20 26.54 -18.16
N GLY A 25 15.17 25.99 -17.44
CA GLY A 25 15.40 26.30 -16.02
C GLY A 25 14.52 25.56 -15.02
N HIS A 26 13.31 25.09 -15.38
CA HIS A 26 12.38 24.51 -14.42
C HIS A 26 12.84 23.15 -13.86
N CYS A 27 13.46 22.31 -14.68
CA CYS A 27 14.01 21.02 -14.19
C CYS A 27 15.18 21.20 -13.21
N ILE A 28 15.98 22.25 -13.42
CA ILE A 28 17.10 22.63 -12.56
C ILE A 28 16.57 23.24 -11.25
N ALA A 29 15.49 24.02 -11.33
CA ALA A 29 14.71 24.52 -10.20
C ALA A 29 13.79 23.45 -9.57
N ASP A 30 14.15 22.17 -9.68
CA ASP A 30 13.48 21.02 -9.06
C ASP A 30 12.02 20.77 -9.44
N MET A 31 11.58 21.23 -10.61
CA MET A 31 10.32 20.79 -11.23
C MET A 31 10.50 19.42 -11.91
N LYS A 32 10.89 18.44 -11.11
CA LYS A 32 11.09 17.04 -11.50
C LYS A 32 10.66 16.12 -10.36
N PHE A 33 10.10 14.97 -10.68
CA PHE A 33 9.76 13.97 -9.67
C PHE A 33 9.87 12.55 -10.22
N GLN A 34 10.21 11.63 -9.32
CA GLN A 34 10.31 10.20 -9.59
C GLN A 34 9.14 9.49 -8.93
N VAL A 35 8.50 8.58 -9.67
CA VAL A 35 7.42 7.73 -9.16
C VAL A 35 7.83 6.27 -9.28
N ASN A 36 7.83 5.55 -8.16
CA ASN A 36 8.09 4.11 -8.13
C ASN A 36 6.77 3.34 -8.18
N VAL A 37 6.41 2.81 -9.34
CA VAL A 37 5.17 2.04 -9.52
C VAL A 37 5.40 0.63 -9.01
N LYS A 38 4.66 0.24 -7.97
CA LYS A 38 4.68 -1.12 -7.40
C LYS A 38 3.57 -1.99 -7.99
N SER A 39 3.74 -3.30 -7.83
CA SER A 39 2.69 -4.26 -8.16
C SER A 39 1.41 -3.94 -7.39
N LYS A 40 0.28 -4.15 -8.04
CA LYS A 40 -1.00 -4.00 -7.39
C LYS A 40 -1.18 -5.09 -6.34
N ALA A 41 -1.48 -4.70 -5.10
CA ALA A 41 -1.77 -5.65 -4.05
C ALA A 41 -3.12 -6.34 -4.35
N VAL A 42 -3.06 -7.62 -4.68
CA VAL A 42 -4.24 -8.46 -4.82
C VAL A 42 -4.45 -9.19 -3.50
N ARG A 43 -5.56 -8.92 -2.82
CA ARG A 43 -5.93 -9.64 -1.61
C ARG A 43 -7.13 -10.51 -1.89
N THR A 44 -7.00 -11.80 -1.58
CA THR A 44 -8.16 -12.69 -1.52
C THR A 44 -8.87 -12.43 -0.20
N VAL A 45 -10.08 -11.86 -0.27
CA VAL A 45 -10.94 -11.70 0.89
C VAL A 45 -11.93 -12.85 0.88
N GLN A 46 -11.97 -13.62 1.97
CA GLN A 46 -13.02 -14.59 2.18
C GLN A 46 -14.24 -13.86 2.73
N ARG A 47 -15.31 -13.79 1.93
CA ARG A 47 -16.61 -13.36 2.43
C ARG A 47 -17.48 -14.58 2.65
N CYS A 48 -17.86 -14.79 3.89
CA CYS A 48 -18.85 -15.78 4.26
C CYS A 48 -20.18 -15.08 4.54
N ARG A 49 -21.27 -15.65 4.03
CA ARG A 49 -22.63 -15.17 4.30
C ARG A 49 -23.49 -16.35 4.70
N GLY A 50 -24.29 -16.17 5.74
CA GLY A 50 -25.13 -17.20 6.34
C GLY A 50 -25.05 -17.19 7.85
N THR A 51 -25.99 -17.86 8.50
CA THR A 51 -26.10 -17.96 9.97
C THR A 51 -26.16 -19.44 10.35
N GLY A 52 -25.38 -19.85 11.35
CA GLY A 52 -25.31 -21.24 11.78
C GLY A 52 -24.71 -22.19 10.73
N LYS A 53 -25.32 -23.36 10.55
CA LYS A 53 -24.78 -24.48 9.73
C LYS A 53 -24.86 -24.25 8.22
N ARG A 54 -25.55 -23.19 7.78
CA ARG A 54 -25.64 -22.75 6.38
C ARG A 54 -24.65 -21.61 6.08
N LEU A 55 -23.42 -21.70 6.57
CA LEU A 55 -22.38 -20.75 6.21
C LEU A 55 -21.85 -21.05 4.80
N ARG A 56 -22.07 -20.14 3.85
CA ARG A 56 -21.47 -20.22 2.51
C ARG A 56 -20.33 -19.21 2.43
N CYS A 57 -19.11 -19.72 2.32
CA CYS A 57 -17.93 -18.89 2.08
C CYS A 57 -17.61 -18.86 0.59
N ARG A 58 -17.32 -17.66 0.07
CA ARG A 58 -16.77 -17.49 -1.27
C ARG A 58 -15.50 -16.65 -1.17
N TYR A 59 -14.42 -17.16 -1.75
CA TYR A 59 -13.24 -16.34 -1.96
C TYR A 59 -13.57 -15.29 -3.03
N LYS A 60 -13.26 -14.03 -2.74
CA LYS A 60 -13.34 -12.94 -3.70
C LYS A 60 -11.97 -12.30 -3.76
N THR A 61 -11.39 -12.29 -4.96
CA THR A 61 -10.21 -11.51 -5.25
C THR A 61 -10.63 -10.04 -5.26
N VAL A 62 -10.30 -9.31 -4.20
CA VAL A 62 -10.57 -7.88 -4.11
C VAL A 62 -9.28 -7.15 -4.45
N LEU A 63 -9.43 -6.21 -5.37
CA LEU A 63 -8.38 -5.33 -5.83
C LEU A 63 -8.14 -4.28 -4.73
N SER A 64 -7.13 -4.48 -3.89
CA SER A 64 -6.85 -3.54 -2.80
C SER A 64 -6.07 -2.33 -3.33
N SER A 65 -6.67 -1.15 -3.21
CA SER A 65 -5.98 0.14 -3.27
C SER A 65 -5.13 0.28 -2.01
N ALA A 66 -3.89 -0.22 -2.05
CA ALA A 66 -3.01 -0.20 -0.88
C ALA A 66 -2.39 1.20 -0.70
N THR A 67 -2.90 1.97 0.25
CA THR A 67 -2.08 2.86 1.08
C THR A 67 -1.73 2.08 2.34
N THR A 68 -0.75 1.19 2.25
CA THR A 68 -0.16 0.54 3.42
C THR A 68 1.05 1.35 3.86
N ALA A 69 0.87 2.25 4.83
CA ALA A 69 1.87 2.38 5.88
C ALA A 69 1.83 1.05 6.65
N GLY A 70 2.66 0.09 6.21
CA GLY A 70 2.62 -1.27 6.74
C GLY A 70 3.10 -1.28 8.19
N ILE A 71 2.17 -1.36 9.14
CA ILE A 71 2.48 -1.84 10.48
C ILE A 71 2.65 -3.36 10.37
N ASP A 72 3.88 -3.84 10.52
CA ASP A 72 4.18 -5.26 10.57
C ASP A 72 3.52 -5.86 11.82
N GLN A 73 2.45 -6.64 11.63
CA GLN A 73 1.72 -7.31 12.70
C GLN A 73 2.64 -8.23 13.54
N SER A 74 3.76 -8.69 12.96
CA SER A 74 4.78 -9.49 13.63
C SER A 74 5.60 -8.67 14.62
N ALA A 75 5.77 -7.37 14.41
CA ALA A 75 6.47 -6.48 15.35
C ALA A 75 5.62 -6.23 16.61
N VAL A 76 4.32 -6.00 16.43
CA VAL A 76 3.37 -5.79 17.54
C VAL A 76 3.30 -7.03 18.45
N ALA A 77 3.22 -8.22 17.86
CA ALA A 77 3.20 -9.48 18.63
C ALA A 77 4.49 -9.71 19.43
N ARG A 78 5.66 -9.37 18.86
CA ARG A 78 6.96 -9.54 19.53
C ARG A 78 7.15 -8.57 20.70
N LEU A 79 6.78 -7.29 20.54
CA LEU A 79 6.84 -6.33 21.64
C LEU A 79 5.87 -6.69 22.77
N GLY A 80 4.64 -7.13 22.44
CA GLY A 80 3.66 -7.54 23.44
C GLY A 80 4.15 -8.71 24.30
N LEU A 81 4.73 -9.74 23.68
CA LEU A 81 5.26 -10.90 24.42
C LEU A 81 6.46 -10.54 25.31
N ALA A 82 7.34 -9.65 24.84
CA ALA A 82 8.49 -9.18 25.60
C ALA A 82 8.07 -8.42 26.87
N ILE A 83 7.05 -7.56 26.78
CA ILE A 83 6.54 -6.80 27.93
C ILE A 83 5.95 -7.74 29.00
N VAL A 84 5.17 -8.75 28.58
CA VAL A 84 4.58 -9.74 29.51
C VAL A 84 5.66 -10.57 30.20
N ALA A 85 6.66 -11.03 29.45
CA ALA A 85 7.77 -11.81 30.01
C ALA A 85 8.58 -11.00 31.03
N VAL A 86 8.88 -9.73 30.73
CA VAL A 86 9.59 -8.84 31.65
C VAL A 86 8.76 -8.58 32.91
N GLY A 87 7.46 -8.35 32.78
CA GLY A 87 6.56 -8.17 33.92
C GLY A 87 6.50 -9.38 34.85
N LEU A 88 6.46 -10.60 34.30
CA LEU A 88 6.45 -11.84 35.09
C LEU A 88 7.76 -12.09 35.86
N VAL A 89 8.89 -11.56 35.36
CA VAL A 89 10.21 -11.74 35.99
C VAL A 89 10.49 -10.69 37.07
N LEU A 90 9.78 -9.56 37.03
CA LEU A 90 9.96 -8.42 37.94
C LEU A 90 8.95 -8.37 39.11
N PHE A 91 8.02 -9.32 39.19
CA PHE A 91 7.09 -9.53 40.31
C PHE A 91 7.28 -10.94 40.87
#